data_AF-A0A2M7VPM0-F1
#
_entry.id   AF-A0A2M7VPM0-F1
#
_cell.length_a   1.000
_cell.length_b   1.000
_cell.length_c   1.000
_cell.angle_alpha   90.00
_cell.angle_beta   90.00
_cell.angle_gamma   90.00
#
_symmetry.space_group_name_H-M   'P 1'
#
loop_
_entity.id
_entity.type
_entity.pdbx_description
1 polymer ?
#
loop_
_entity_poly.entity_id
_entity_poly.type
_entity_poly.pdbx_seq_one_letter_code
_entity_poly.pdbx_strand_id
1 'polypeptide(L)'
;MSNRKKIPFKQRLNAWLDFRKKMFQLWWYDAPAYQKNLEKGIYYLRKGAVYQVGQPFTVIEPITKRRRFRYISNLFYNFKLNKVTHSFSRQPIEGHSEFFTKPKK
;
A
#
# COMPACT_ATOMS: atom_id res chain seq x y z
N MET A 1 -20.67 0.70 7.86
CA MET A 1 -20.02 -0.53 7.37
C MET A 1 -19.09 -0.16 6.23
N SER A 2 -17.79 -0.35 6.38
CA SER A 2 -16.79 -0.06 5.33
C SER A 2 -16.84 -1.18 4.29
N ASN A 3 -17.21 -0.84 3.06
CA ASN A 3 -17.30 -1.79 1.95
C ASN A 3 -15.87 -2.08 1.43
N ARG A 4 -15.15 -2.97 2.13
CA ARG A 4 -13.78 -3.39 1.78
C ARG A 4 -13.82 -4.19 0.48
N LYS A 5 -13.59 -3.57 -0.67
CA LYS A 5 -13.34 -4.30 -1.92
C LYS A 5 -12.07 -5.15 -1.73
N LYS A 6 -12.22 -6.47 -1.66
CA LYS A 6 -11.10 -7.41 -1.58
C LYS A 6 -10.27 -7.28 -2.86
N ILE A 7 -8.95 -7.21 -2.73
CA ILE A 7 -8.03 -7.19 -3.88
C ILE A 7 -8.30 -8.44 -4.73
N PRO A 8 -8.56 -8.30 -6.04
CA PRO A 8 -8.86 -9.45 -6.90
C PRO A 8 -7.68 -10.42 -6.93
N PHE A 9 -7.98 -11.72 -6.93
CA PHE A 9 -6.99 -12.80 -6.84
C PHE A 9 -5.87 -12.67 -7.90
N LYS A 10 -6.21 -12.26 -9.13
CA LYS A 10 -5.25 -12.02 -10.21
C LYS A 10 -4.18 -10.98 -9.85
N GLN A 11 -4.56 -9.89 -9.17
CA GLN A 11 -3.58 -8.87 -8.75
C GLN A 11 -2.62 -9.40 -7.67
N ARG A 12 -3.09 -10.29 -6.78
CA ARG A 12 -2.24 -10.94 -5.76
C ARG A 12 -1.22 -11.89 -6.41
N LEU A 13 -1.66 -12.64 -7.42
CA LEU A 13 -0.79 -13.52 -8.21
C LEU A 13 0.29 -12.73 -8.96
N ASN A 14 -0.10 -11.67 -9.66
CA ASN A 14 0.85 -10.84 -10.41
C ASN A 14 1.90 -10.22 -9.47
N ALA A 15 1.49 -9.68 -8.32
CA ALA A 15 2.41 -9.13 -7.33
C ALA A 15 3.40 -10.18 -6.76
N TRP A 16 2.96 -11.44 -6.61
CA TRP A 16 3.83 -12.54 -6.18
C TRP A 16 4.83 -12.95 -7.27
N LEU A 17 4.38 -13.00 -8.53
CA LEU A 17 5.24 -13.29 -9.68
C LEU A 17 6.29 -12.21 -9.87
N ASP A 18 5.91 -10.94 -9.79
CA ASP A 18 6.84 -9.80 -9.90
C ASP A 18 7.89 -9.84 -8.78
N PHE A 19 7.45 -10.10 -7.54
CA PHE A 19 8.37 -10.29 -6.42
C PHE A 19 9.36 -11.43 -6.68
N ARG A 20 8.88 -12.59 -7.15
CA ARG A 20 9.71 -13.75 -7.40
C ARG A 20 10.71 -13.48 -8.53
N LYS A 21 10.29 -12.82 -9.60
CA LYS A 21 11.16 -12.37 -10.69
C LYS A 21 12.27 -11.45 -10.18
N LYS A 22 11.91 -10.48 -9.33
CA LYS A 22 12.88 -9.54 -8.75
C LYS A 22 13.87 -10.23 -7.81
N MET A 23 13.41 -11.22 -7.04
CA MET A 23 14.29 -12.08 -6.22
C MET A 23 15.24 -12.92 -7.07
N PHE A 24 14.76 -13.52 -8.16
CA PHE A 24 15.61 -14.25 -9.08
C PHE A 24 16.66 -13.37 -9.74
N GLN A 25 16.30 -12.15 -10.15
CA GLN A 25 17.25 -11.18 -10.68
C GLN A 25 18.31 -10.83 -9.63
N LEU A 26 17.90 -10.49 -8.40
CA LEU A 26 18.85 -10.17 -7.33
C LEU A 26 19.72 -11.36 -6.92
N TRP A 27 19.23 -12.58 -7.07
CA TRP A 27 20.02 -13.78 -6.88
C TRP A 27 21.03 -13.97 -8.03
N TRP A 28 20.59 -13.77 -9.29
CA TRP A 28 21.43 -13.86 -10.48
C TRP A 28 22.57 -12.83 -10.52
N TYR A 29 22.29 -11.60 -10.10
CA TYR A 29 23.29 -10.53 -9.99
C TYR A 29 24.13 -10.61 -8.71
N ASP A 30 23.99 -11.70 -7.95
CA ASP A 30 24.61 -11.92 -6.65
C ASP A 30 24.54 -10.72 -5.71
N ALA A 31 23.37 -10.09 -5.65
CA ALA A 31 23.19 -8.85 -4.91
C ALA A 31 23.44 -9.04 -3.41
N PRO A 32 23.92 -8.00 -2.71
CA PRO A 32 24.17 -8.05 -1.28
C PRO A 32 22.96 -8.51 -0.46
N ALA A 33 23.21 -9.24 0.62
CA ALA A 33 22.15 -9.81 1.47
C ALA A 33 21.16 -8.75 1.99
N TYR A 34 21.63 -7.54 2.31
CA TYR A 34 20.77 -6.44 2.79
C TYR A 34 19.73 -6.02 1.73
N GLN A 35 20.11 -5.99 0.45
CA GLN A 35 19.23 -5.57 -0.64
C GLN A 35 18.13 -6.60 -0.90
N LYS A 36 18.49 -7.89 -0.84
CA LYS A 36 17.53 -9.01 -0.87
C LYS A 36 16.54 -8.92 0.30
N ASN A 37 17.00 -8.55 1.49
CA ASN A 37 16.16 -8.41 2.69
C ASN A 37 15.23 -7.20 2.62
N LEU A 38 15.69 -6.06 2.09
CA LEU A 38 14.84 -4.87 1.87
C LEU A 38 13.69 -5.16 0.92
N GLU A 39 13.93 -5.84 -0.21
CA GLU A 39 12.89 -6.17 -1.18
C GLU A 39 11.89 -7.21 -0.64
N LYS A 40 12.37 -8.21 0.13
CA LYS A 40 11.49 -9.08 0.92
C LYS A 40 10.62 -8.27 1.88
N GLY A 41 11.23 -7.36 2.63
CA GLY A 41 10.54 -6.43 3.52
C GLY A 41 9.43 -5.68 2.78
N ILE A 42 9.74 -4.99 1.69
CA ILE A 42 8.78 -4.25 0.87
C ILE A 42 7.62 -5.13 0.40
N TYR A 43 7.91 -6.35 -0.08
CA TYR A 43 6.86 -7.28 -0.51
C TYR A 43 5.93 -7.69 0.64
N TYR A 44 6.49 -8.06 1.80
CA TYR A 44 5.67 -8.43 2.97
C TYR A 44 4.92 -7.24 3.55
N LEU A 45 5.49 -6.04 3.48
CA LEU A 45 4.80 -4.80 3.83
C LEU A 45 3.60 -4.58 2.91
N ARG A 46 3.75 -4.74 1.59
CA ARG A 46 2.62 -4.62 0.65
C ARG A 46 1.58 -5.72 0.85
N LYS A 47 2.00 -6.95 1.11
CA LYS A 47 1.12 -8.10 1.34
C LYS A 47 0.35 -7.97 2.67
N GLY A 48 1.00 -7.48 3.71
CA GLY A 48 0.47 -7.35 5.06
C GLY A 48 -0.28 -6.03 5.32
N ALA A 49 0.10 -4.95 4.65
CA ALA A 49 -0.53 -3.65 4.85
C ALA A 49 -1.99 -3.66 4.42
N VAL A 50 -2.36 -4.33 3.30
CA VAL A 50 -3.70 -4.24 2.67
C VAL A 50 -4.10 -2.80 2.27
N TYR A 51 -3.38 -1.80 2.74
CA TYR A 51 -3.56 -0.38 2.49
C TYR A 51 -2.77 0.05 1.26
N GLN A 52 -3.36 0.92 0.45
CA GLN A 52 -2.73 1.53 -0.71
C GLN A 52 -2.62 3.05 -0.51
N VAL A 53 -1.55 3.64 -1.03
CA VAL A 53 -1.46 5.11 -1.16
C VAL A 53 -2.63 5.56 -2.04
N GLY A 54 -3.30 6.64 -1.65
CA GLY A 54 -4.52 7.13 -2.30
C GLY A 54 -5.82 6.46 -1.86
N GLN A 55 -5.75 5.43 -1.01
CA GLN A 55 -6.96 4.82 -0.47
C GLN A 55 -7.70 5.78 0.48
N PRO A 56 -9.02 5.99 0.30
CA PRO A 56 -9.82 6.80 1.21
C PRO A 56 -10.04 6.06 2.53
N PHE A 57 -9.89 6.78 3.63
CA PHE A 57 -10.06 6.29 4.99
C PHE A 57 -10.92 7.27 5.80
N THR A 58 -11.79 6.76 6.65
CA THR A 58 -12.63 7.58 7.54
C THR A 58 -11.97 7.64 8.91
N VAL A 59 -11.48 8.82 9.29
CA VAL A 59 -10.87 9.06 10.60
C VAL A 59 -11.89 9.74 11.49
N ILE A 60 -11.97 9.33 12.75
CA ILE A 60 -12.74 10.02 13.78
C ILE A 60 -11.80 11.02 14.45
N GLU A 61 -12.12 12.31 14.39
CA GLU A 61 -11.33 13.31 15.11
C GLU A 61 -11.53 13.16 16.62
N PRO A 62 -10.45 13.13 17.42
CA PRO A 62 -10.55 12.86 18.85
C PRO A 62 -11.28 13.98 19.61
N ILE A 63 -11.14 15.24 19.16
CA ILE A 63 -11.72 16.41 19.83
C ILE A 63 -13.20 16.58 19.46
N THR A 64 -13.51 16.60 18.16
CA THR A 64 -14.86 16.93 17.67
C THR A 64 -15.77 15.70 17.54
N LYS A 65 -15.23 14.49 17.67
CA LYS A 65 -15.88 13.19 17.38
C LYS A 65 -16.51 13.10 15.99
N ARG A 66 -16.22 14.05 15.08
CA ARG A 66 -16.74 14.05 13.72
C ARG A 66 -15.93 13.11 12.85
N ARG A 67 -16.63 12.38 11.98
CA ARG A 67 -16.01 11.54 10.95
C ARG A 67 -15.54 12.44 9.81
N ARG A 68 -14.25 12.39 9.48
CA ARG A 68 -13.68 13.08 8.32
C ARG A 68 -13.05 12.07 7.37
N PHE A 69 -13.24 12.31 6.07
CA PHE A 69 -12.56 11.55 5.03
C PHE A 69 -11.15 12.09 4.84
N ARG A 70 -10.18 11.18 4.76
CA ARG A 70 -8.78 11.48 4.44
C ARG A 70 -8.23 10.39 3.53
N TYR A 71 -7.17 10.71 2.80
CA TYR A 71 -6.48 9.79 1.90
C TYR A 71 -5.13 9.38 2.48
N ILE A 72 -4.72 8.13 2.29
CA ILE A 72 -3.39 7.67 2.72
C ILE A 72 -2.33 8.29 1.81
N SER A 73 -1.51 9.21 2.32
CA SER A 73 -0.46 9.91 1.56
C SER A 73 0.83 9.13 1.43
N ASN A 74 1.20 8.40 2.47
CA ASN A 74 2.41 7.58 2.46
C ASN A 74 2.24 6.38 3.40
N LEU A 75 2.84 5.27 3.02
CA LEU A 75 2.94 4.05 3.82
C LEU A 75 4.41 3.81 4.14
N PHE A 76 4.74 3.74 5.42
CA PHE A 76 6.09 3.49 5.88
C PHE A 76 6.08 2.47 7.01
N TYR A 77 7.19 1.78 7.20
CA TYR A 77 7.31 0.80 8.25
C TYR A 77 7.88 1.42 9.52
N ASN A 78 7.15 1.27 10.62
CA ASN A 78 7.66 1.64 11.93
C ASN A 78 8.33 0.40 12.56
N PHE A 79 9.66 0.37 12.52
CA PHE A 79 10.46 -0.73 13.06
C PHE A 79 10.27 -0.92 14.57
N LYS A 80 10.10 0.17 15.33
CA LYS A 80 9.86 0.11 16.78
C LYS A 80 8.55 -0.59 17.13
N LEU A 81 7.52 -0.38 16.31
CA LEU A 81 6.18 -0.96 16.50
C LEU A 81 5.94 -2.22 15.66
N ASN A 82 6.96 -2.67 14.92
CA ASN A 82 6.91 -3.81 14.01
C ASN A 82 5.70 -3.80 13.06
N LYS A 83 5.22 -2.61 12.65
CA LYS A 83 3.97 -2.45 11.90
C LYS A 83 4.05 -1.39 10.83
N VAL A 84 3.27 -1.56 9.76
CA VAL A 84 3.06 -0.54 8.72
C VAL A 84 2.22 0.58 9.31
N THR A 85 2.73 1.79 9.23
CA THR A 85 2.06 3.03 9.61
C THR A 85 1.83 3.90 8.38
N HIS A 86 0.92 4.86 8.49
CA HIS A 86 0.57 5.74 7.38
C HIS A 86 0.45 7.18 7.82
N SER A 87 0.65 8.08 6.86
CA SER A 87 0.26 9.49 6.96
C SER A 87 -1.02 9.74 6.16
N PHE A 88 -1.77 10.76 6.55
CA PHE A 88 -3.03 11.14 5.92
C PHE A 88 -2.96 12.52 5.27
N SER A 89 -3.48 12.63 4.05
CA SER A 89 -3.78 13.89 3.37
C SER A 89 -5.27 14.21 3.42
N ARG A 90 -5.61 15.50 3.42
CA ARG A 90 -6.99 15.98 3.25
C ARG A 90 -7.42 15.97 1.77
N GLN A 91 -6.46 16.13 0.87
CA GLN A 91 -6.68 16.16 -0.57
C GLN A 91 -6.43 14.78 -1.19
N PRO A 92 -7.09 14.45 -2.31
CA PRO A 92 -6.71 13.31 -3.11
C PRO A 92 -5.27 13.49 -3.60
N ILE A 93 -4.53 12.40 -3.62
CA ILE A 93 -3.16 12.31 -4.16
C ILE A 93 -3.27 11.98 -5.65
N GLU A 94 -2.78 12.89 -6.48
CA GLU A 94 -2.71 12.75 -7.94
C GLU A 94 -2.00 11.46 -8.33
N GLY A 95 -2.51 10.79 -9.36
CA GLY A 95 -1.97 9.51 -9.85
C GLY A 95 -2.21 8.28 -8.94
N HIS A 96 -2.73 8.46 -7.72
CA HIS A 96 -2.99 7.37 -6.78
C HIS A 96 -4.42 7.30 -6.23
N SER A 97 -5.13 8.43 -6.14
CA SER A 97 -6.45 8.54 -5.46
C SER A 97 -7.59 8.83 -6.41
N GLU A 98 -7.30 9.12 -7.67
CA GLU A 98 -8.30 9.41 -8.69
C GLU A 98 -9.07 8.14 -9.06
N PHE A 99 -10.39 8.29 -9.18
CA PHE A 99 -11.22 7.25 -9.78
C PHE A 99 -11.05 7.31 -11.30
N PHE A 100 -10.69 6.18 -11.91
CA PHE A 100 -10.83 5.95 -13.35
C PHE A 100 -12.26 6.30 -13.78
N THR A 101 -12.48 7.50 -14.30
CA THR A 101 -13.67 7.81 -15.08
C THR A 101 -13.54 7.03 -16.38
N LYS A 102 -14.26 5.91 -16.54
CA LYS A 102 -14.61 5.49 -17.91
C LYS A 102 -15.49 6.62 -18.45
N PRO A 103 -15.10 7.31 -19.54
CA PRO A 103 -16.03 8.25 -20.16
C PRO A 103 -17.27 7.45 -20.55
N LYS A 104 -18.44 7.87 -20.05
CA LYS A 104 -19.71 7.38 -20.59
C LYS A 104 -19.82 7.91 -22.02
N LYS A 105 -20.00 7.01 -22.99
CA LYS A 105 -20.71 7.33 -24.24
C LYS A 105 -22.13 6.78 -24.08
#